data_AF-A0A673B4X3-F1
#
_entry.id   AF-A0A673B4X3-F1
#
_cell.length_a   1.000
_cell.length_b   1.000
_cell.length_c   1.000
_cell.angle_alpha   90.00
_cell.angle_beta   90.00
_cell.angle_gamma   90.00
#
_symmetry.space_group_name_H-M   'P 1'
#
loop_
_entity.id
_entity.type
_entity.pdbx_description
1 polymer ?
#
loop_
_entity_poly.entity_id
_entity_poly.type
_entity_poly.pdbx_seq_one_letter_code
_entity_poly.pdbx_strand_id
1 'polypeptide(L)'
;MPDFSGVHPGPSVTDCMALSQPGPHLFILAVDSHRVHPKKAEDDVDALRKHFGDDVIKHLVVMVKDMDSYQALSPLEDRLGFRLATASENMQRQCKEWSTGPAYNYQQSMKLLLSQRRKVLETQMRDQPHPAAQRPSTDGEVAGGPASSQTADGPEQSAPECTTDVKPAGQSDNVFSMVLVGQTASGKSASANTILSTLSYYKLYKHRFKSELKSVPVTTRCEAVTLKAFGVKIRIVDTPDFFHDQVENGEAELEACRRYCHPERCVVLLVMRAGRFTDGERTLLEELEEKMGWRVRDKTVILLTHGDDLPADCDQDQYVNGQKELRDLVFKCSDRCVVFKNTSKNPQQVMELITKIPDYKKIFPKLTNAISKSPLLFMMATPF
;
A
#
# COMPACT_ATOMS: atom_id res chain seq x y z
N MET A 1 -4.21 -1.78 36.49
CA MET A 1 -3.02 -2.20 35.70
C MET A 1 -3.35 -2.05 34.24
N PRO A 2 -2.45 -1.57 33.36
CA PRO A 2 -2.72 -1.64 31.94
C PRO A 2 -2.75 -3.11 31.54
N ASP A 3 -3.92 -3.56 31.12
CA ASP A 3 -4.13 -4.86 30.51
C ASP A 3 -3.51 -4.84 29.11
N PHE A 4 -2.56 -5.73 28.88
CA PHE A 4 -1.88 -5.89 27.60
C PHE A 4 -2.34 -7.17 26.89
N SER A 5 -3.50 -7.74 27.22
CA SER A 5 -4.12 -8.80 26.41
C SER A 5 -4.41 -8.24 25.01
N GLY A 6 -3.46 -8.38 24.08
CA GLY A 6 -3.60 -7.91 22.71
C GLY A 6 -2.40 -7.12 22.22
N VAL A 7 -1.28 -7.82 21.93
CA VAL A 7 -0.33 -7.37 20.90
C VAL A 7 -1.05 -7.41 19.55
N HIS A 8 -1.95 -6.45 19.34
CA HIS A 8 -2.52 -6.15 18.05
C HIS A 8 -1.60 -5.12 17.40
N PRO A 9 -0.81 -5.49 16.38
CA PRO A 9 -0.16 -4.48 15.57
C PRO A 9 -1.25 -3.56 15.06
N GLY A 10 -1.13 -2.26 15.38
CA GLY A 10 -2.08 -1.28 14.88
C GLY A 10 -2.09 -1.31 13.36
N PRO A 11 -3.18 -0.89 12.69
CA PRO A 11 -3.27 -0.92 11.23
C PRO A 11 -2.05 -0.32 10.51
N SER A 12 -1.40 0.68 11.09
CA SER A 12 -0.16 1.25 10.52
C SER A 12 1.04 0.32 10.55
N VAL A 13 1.20 -0.50 11.60
CA VAL A 13 2.27 -1.52 11.67
C VAL A 13 2.00 -2.59 10.61
N THR A 14 0.75 -3.00 10.47
CA THR A 14 0.31 -3.94 9.44
C THR A 14 0.53 -3.40 8.03
N ASP A 15 0.18 -2.12 7.79
CA ASP A 15 0.43 -1.43 6.53
C ASP A 15 1.93 -1.35 6.24
N CYS A 16 2.77 -0.99 7.23
CA CYS A 16 4.23 -0.99 7.05
C CYS A 16 4.77 -2.37 6.67
N MET A 17 4.30 -3.43 7.33
CA MET A 17 4.77 -4.79 7.07
C MET A 17 4.31 -5.33 5.71
N ALA A 18 3.11 -4.92 5.25
CA ALA A 18 2.65 -5.16 3.88
C ALA A 18 3.62 -4.55 2.83
N LEU A 19 4.35 -3.53 3.26
CA LEU A 19 5.26 -2.72 2.48
C LEU A 19 6.75 -3.08 2.69
N SER A 20 7.04 -4.20 3.33
CA SER A 20 8.41 -4.70 3.48
C SER A 20 8.77 -5.68 2.35
N GLN A 21 10.03 -5.66 1.89
CA GLN A 21 10.57 -6.71 1.00
C GLN A 21 10.64 -8.06 1.74
N PRO A 22 10.65 -9.21 1.05
CA PRO A 22 11.12 -10.45 1.65
C PRO A 22 12.58 -10.30 2.12
N GLY A 23 12.89 -10.71 3.34
CA GLY A 23 14.25 -10.51 3.88
C GLY A 23 14.45 -11.13 5.26
N PRO A 24 15.63 -10.98 5.86
CA PRO A 24 15.90 -11.43 7.22
C PRO A 24 15.21 -10.51 8.22
N HIS A 25 13.88 -10.56 8.25
CA HIS A 25 13.10 -9.87 9.27
C HIS A 25 13.29 -10.58 10.60
N LEU A 26 13.49 -9.79 11.65
CA LEU A 26 13.52 -10.24 13.03
C LEU A 26 12.39 -9.53 13.78
N PHE A 27 11.43 -10.29 14.27
CA PHE A 27 10.42 -9.78 15.17
C PHE A 27 10.99 -9.85 16.57
N ILE A 28 11.04 -8.74 17.29
CA ILE A 28 11.52 -8.72 18.68
C ILE A 28 10.34 -8.43 19.59
N LEU A 29 10.00 -9.38 20.45
CA LEU A 29 9.04 -9.20 21.52
C LEU A 29 9.81 -8.94 22.82
N ALA A 30 9.91 -7.67 23.22
CA ALA A 30 10.52 -7.29 24.48
C ALA A 30 9.52 -7.49 25.64
N VAL A 31 9.85 -8.37 26.57
CA VAL A 31 9.04 -8.68 27.75
C VAL A 31 9.66 -8.00 28.96
N ASP A 32 9.19 -6.81 29.29
CA ASP A 32 9.63 -6.04 30.46
C ASP A 32 8.71 -6.34 31.65
N SER A 33 9.04 -7.37 32.44
CA SER A 33 8.38 -7.65 33.71
C SER A 33 9.31 -8.39 34.66
N HIS A 34 9.38 -7.95 35.92
CA HIS A 34 10.09 -8.64 37.01
C HIS A 34 9.52 -10.02 37.36
N ARG A 35 8.34 -10.37 36.80
CA ARG A 35 7.77 -11.71 36.80
C ARG A 35 7.10 -11.95 35.48
N VAL A 36 7.74 -12.72 34.62
CA VAL A 36 7.16 -13.14 33.35
C VAL A 36 6.17 -14.27 33.61
N HIS A 37 4.95 -14.12 33.09
CA HIS A 37 3.93 -15.16 33.17
C HIS A 37 3.93 -15.96 31.87
N PRO A 38 4.28 -17.26 31.86
CA PRO A 38 4.39 -18.06 30.63
C PRO A 38 3.15 -17.96 29.74
N LYS A 39 1.96 -18.08 30.33
CA LYS A 39 0.68 -17.94 29.61
C LYS A 39 0.54 -16.63 28.84
N LYS A 40 1.03 -15.51 29.38
CA LYS A 40 0.98 -14.22 28.69
C LYS A 40 1.89 -14.20 27.46
N ALA A 41 3.10 -14.78 27.58
CA ALA A 41 4.01 -14.91 26.44
C ALA A 41 3.41 -15.81 25.35
N GLU A 42 2.69 -16.87 25.72
CA GLU A 42 1.94 -17.70 24.78
C GLU A 42 0.86 -16.90 24.05
N ASP A 43 0.03 -16.14 24.79
CA ASP A 43 -1.02 -15.30 24.22
C ASP A 43 -0.44 -14.26 23.25
N ASP A 44 0.72 -13.65 23.59
CA ASP A 44 1.42 -12.68 22.75
C ASP A 44 1.98 -13.34 21.46
N VAL A 45 2.52 -14.55 21.57
CA VAL A 45 3.01 -15.35 20.43
C VAL A 45 1.85 -15.75 19.50
N ASP A 46 0.73 -16.19 20.05
CA ASP A 46 -0.46 -16.55 19.26
C ASP A 46 -1.10 -15.33 18.60
N ALA A 47 -1.08 -14.17 19.27
CA ALA A 47 -1.47 -12.91 18.66
C ALA A 47 -0.61 -12.57 17.43
N LEU A 48 0.71 -12.75 17.52
CA LEU A 48 1.61 -12.56 16.38
C LEU A 48 1.30 -13.52 15.23
N ARG A 49 1.11 -14.83 15.50
CA ARG A 49 0.71 -15.81 14.47
C ARG A 49 -0.58 -15.40 13.77
N LYS A 50 -1.58 -14.94 14.51
CA LYS A 50 -2.87 -14.51 13.98
C LYS A 50 -2.76 -13.32 13.01
N HIS A 51 -1.78 -12.44 13.19
CA HIS A 51 -1.61 -11.22 12.38
C HIS A 51 -0.57 -11.35 11.27
N PHE A 52 0.48 -12.13 11.48
CA PHE A 52 1.63 -12.23 10.59
C PHE A 52 1.74 -13.61 9.91
N GLY A 53 0.86 -14.55 10.24
CA GLY A 53 0.91 -15.94 9.79
C GLY A 53 1.91 -16.78 10.59
N ASP A 54 1.78 -18.10 10.52
CA ASP A 54 2.54 -19.03 11.38
C ASP A 54 4.06 -18.94 11.20
N ASP A 55 4.51 -18.60 10.00
CA ASP A 55 5.95 -18.46 9.70
C ASP A 55 6.64 -17.37 10.51
N VAL A 56 5.90 -16.38 11.04
CA VAL A 56 6.45 -15.27 11.83
C VAL A 56 7.29 -15.77 13.01
N ILE A 57 6.95 -16.94 13.57
CA ILE A 57 7.61 -17.49 14.75
C ILE A 57 9.05 -17.92 14.49
N LYS A 58 9.34 -18.39 13.26
CA LYS A 58 10.71 -18.70 12.82
C LYS A 58 11.62 -17.46 12.82
N HIS A 59 11.01 -16.28 12.85
CA HIS A 59 11.64 -14.98 12.83
C HIS A 59 11.44 -14.21 14.14
N LEU A 60 10.82 -14.81 15.15
CA LEU A 60 10.52 -14.17 16.43
C LEU A 60 11.63 -14.43 17.44
N VAL A 61 12.13 -13.36 18.04
CA VAL A 61 12.99 -13.35 19.21
C VAL A 61 12.22 -12.74 20.37
N VAL A 62 12.07 -13.50 21.45
CA VAL A 62 11.53 -13.00 22.72
C VAL A 62 12.71 -12.54 23.56
N MET A 63 12.74 -11.26 23.90
CA MET A 63 13.79 -10.66 24.72
C MET A 63 13.30 -10.46 26.14
N VAL A 64 14.04 -10.98 27.11
CA VAL A 64 13.77 -10.84 28.55
C VAL A 64 14.92 -10.13 29.25
N LYS A 65 14.61 -9.54 30.41
CA LYS A 65 15.53 -8.66 31.16
C LYS A 65 16.54 -9.42 32.03
N ASP A 66 16.16 -10.59 32.53
CA ASP A 66 16.92 -11.35 33.52
C ASP A 66 16.85 -12.86 33.26
N MET A 67 17.75 -13.60 33.93
CA MET A 67 17.86 -15.04 33.78
C MET A 67 16.68 -15.80 34.40
N ASP A 68 16.02 -15.24 35.41
CA ASP A 68 14.84 -15.87 36.03
C ASP A 68 13.68 -15.91 35.03
N SER A 69 13.46 -14.80 34.31
CA SER A 69 12.51 -14.70 33.22
C SER A 69 12.88 -15.60 32.04
N TYR A 70 14.17 -15.75 31.76
CA TYR A 70 14.65 -16.67 30.73
C TYR A 70 14.29 -18.12 31.09
N GLN A 71 14.57 -18.55 32.32
CA GLN A 71 14.23 -19.91 32.78
C GLN A 71 12.72 -20.16 32.80
N ALA A 72 11.91 -19.15 33.10
CA ALA A 72 10.45 -19.27 33.07
C ALA A 72 9.90 -19.46 31.64
N LEU A 73 10.56 -18.89 30.62
CA LEU A 73 10.12 -18.96 29.22
C LEU A 73 10.85 -20.01 28.39
N SER A 74 12.00 -20.53 28.81
CA SER A 74 12.77 -21.50 28.04
C SER A 74 11.98 -22.77 27.64
N PRO A 75 11.03 -23.30 28.46
CA PRO A 75 10.21 -24.43 28.02
C PRO A 75 9.25 -24.08 26.86
N LEU A 76 8.97 -22.79 26.65
CA LEU A 76 8.13 -22.32 25.55
C LEU A 76 8.91 -22.15 24.25
N GLU A 77 10.22 -21.97 24.31
CA GLU A 77 11.09 -21.76 23.15
C GLU A 77 10.96 -22.94 22.18
N ASP A 78 11.18 -24.16 22.65
CA ASP A 78 11.05 -25.37 21.84
C ASP A 78 9.59 -25.67 21.46
N ARG A 79 8.66 -25.40 22.38
CA ARG A 79 7.24 -25.72 22.19
C ARG A 79 6.57 -24.84 21.13
N LEU A 80 6.93 -23.56 21.08
CA LEU A 80 6.33 -22.59 20.17
C LEU A 80 7.23 -22.27 18.97
N GLY A 81 8.54 -22.52 19.06
CA GLY A 81 9.51 -22.38 17.97
C GLY A 81 10.04 -20.97 17.77
N PHE A 82 9.89 -20.08 18.75
CA PHE A 82 10.56 -18.77 18.77
C PHE A 82 11.97 -18.91 19.33
N ARG A 83 12.78 -17.84 19.29
CA ARG A 83 14.11 -17.79 19.90
C ARG A 83 14.08 -16.95 21.18
N LEU A 84 14.67 -17.40 22.27
CA LEU A 84 14.69 -16.67 23.53
C LEU A 84 16.07 -16.04 23.76
N ALA A 85 16.11 -14.80 24.23
CA ALA A 85 17.36 -14.11 24.48
C ALA A 85 17.30 -13.15 25.67
N THR A 86 18.45 -12.91 26.30
CA THR A 86 18.67 -11.84 27.26
C THR A 86 19.51 -10.73 26.62
N ALA A 87 19.28 -9.48 27.04
CA ALA A 87 20.16 -8.39 26.65
C ALA A 87 21.56 -8.60 27.28
N SER A 88 22.50 -9.12 26.49
CA SER A 88 23.87 -9.43 26.93
C SER A 88 24.90 -8.91 25.92
N GLU A 89 26.18 -8.96 26.28
CA GLU A 89 27.29 -8.57 25.38
C GLU A 89 27.35 -9.42 24.09
N ASN A 90 26.73 -10.60 24.08
CA ASN A 90 26.70 -11.49 22.92
C ASN A 90 25.61 -11.14 21.88
N MET A 91 24.79 -10.12 22.13
CA MET A 91 23.62 -9.80 21.31
C MET A 91 23.97 -9.47 19.86
N GLN A 92 25.13 -8.85 19.60
CA GLN A 92 25.58 -8.60 18.22
C GLN A 92 25.84 -9.90 17.45
N ARG A 93 26.45 -10.90 18.08
CA ARG A 93 26.69 -12.21 17.44
C ARG A 93 25.38 -12.93 17.19
N GLN A 94 24.49 -12.94 18.19
CA GLN A 94 23.19 -13.58 18.10
C GLN A 94 22.30 -12.95 17.01
N CYS A 95 22.22 -11.62 16.93
CA CYS A 95 21.50 -10.95 15.87
C CYS A 95 22.05 -11.29 14.48
N LYS A 96 23.38 -11.41 14.34
CA LYS A 96 24.01 -11.82 13.08
C LYS A 96 23.61 -13.25 12.69
N GLU A 97 23.65 -14.19 13.61
CA GLU A 97 23.18 -15.57 13.38
C GLU A 97 21.68 -15.62 13.06
N TRP A 98 20.87 -14.83 13.75
CA TRP A 98 19.42 -14.81 13.50
C TRP A 98 19.05 -14.23 12.14
N SER A 99 19.89 -13.33 11.62
CA SER A 99 19.72 -12.71 10.31
C SER A 99 20.16 -13.59 9.14
N THR A 100 20.81 -14.74 9.37
CA THR A 100 21.17 -15.69 8.29
C THR A 100 20.09 -16.75 8.01
N GLY A 101 18.98 -16.72 8.76
CA GLY A 101 17.84 -17.61 8.54
C GLY A 101 17.11 -17.38 7.21
N PRO A 102 16.08 -18.20 6.90
CA PRO A 102 15.26 -18.01 5.70
C PRO A 102 14.65 -16.61 5.67
N ALA A 103 14.37 -16.09 4.48
CA ALA A 103 13.72 -14.79 4.35
C ALA A 103 12.25 -14.88 4.78
N TYR A 104 11.83 -14.02 5.71
CA TYR A 104 10.42 -13.85 6.00
C TYR A 104 9.76 -13.07 4.86
N ASN A 105 8.63 -13.57 4.36
CA ASN A 105 7.86 -12.92 3.30
C ASN A 105 6.45 -12.66 3.78
N TYR A 106 6.24 -11.48 4.37
CA TYR A 106 4.94 -11.06 4.89
C TYR A 106 3.81 -11.20 3.85
N GLN A 107 4.07 -10.82 2.59
CA GLN A 107 3.07 -10.89 1.53
C GLN A 107 2.63 -12.33 1.21
N GLN A 108 3.57 -13.28 1.26
CA GLN A 108 3.29 -14.69 1.07
C GLN A 108 2.56 -15.28 2.28
N SER A 109 3.02 -14.98 3.49
CA SER A 109 2.38 -15.42 4.74
C SER A 109 0.93 -14.92 4.83
N MET A 110 0.68 -13.65 4.48
CA MET A 110 -0.67 -13.10 4.46
C MET A 110 -1.57 -13.76 3.39
N LYS A 111 -1.04 -14.05 2.20
CA LYS A 111 -1.78 -14.78 1.16
C LYS A 111 -2.19 -16.16 1.66
N LEU A 112 -1.28 -16.88 2.34
CA LEU A 112 -1.56 -18.18 2.93
C LEU A 112 -2.64 -18.07 4.02
N LEU A 113 -2.49 -17.11 4.94
CA LEU A 113 -3.44 -16.87 6.02
C LEU A 113 -4.86 -16.59 5.50
N LEU A 114 -4.99 -15.71 4.49
CA LEU A 114 -6.28 -15.41 3.87
C LEU A 114 -6.87 -16.63 3.16
N SER A 115 -6.04 -17.45 2.52
CA SER A 115 -6.49 -18.68 1.87
C SER A 115 -7.01 -19.72 2.88
N GLN A 116 -6.37 -19.82 4.05
CA GLN A 116 -6.81 -20.69 5.14
C GLN A 116 -8.15 -20.21 5.71
N ARG A 117 -8.28 -18.91 6.00
CA ARG A 117 -9.54 -18.32 6.50
C ARG A 117 -10.70 -18.50 5.52
N ARG A 118 -10.44 -18.37 4.22
CA ARG A 118 -11.44 -18.63 3.18
C ARG A 118 -11.94 -20.06 3.23
N LYS A 119 -11.04 -21.05 3.31
CA LYS A 119 -11.41 -22.47 3.41
C LYS A 119 -12.27 -22.75 4.64
N VAL A 120 -11.94 -22.15 5.78
CA VAL A 120 -12.75 -22.31 7.01
C VAL A 120 -14.16 -21.74 6.83
N LEU A 121 -14.28 -20.55 6.23
CA LEU A 121 -15.58 -19.95 5.91
C LEU A 121 -16.39 -20.81 4.92
N GLU A 122 -15.74 -21.34 3.87
CA GLU A 122 -16.39 -22.21 2.88
C GLU A 122 -16.91 -23.52 3.50
N THR A 123 -16.15 -24.13 4.42
CA THR A 123 -16.60 -25.31 5.17
C THR A 123 -17.77 -24.96 6.10
N GLN A 124 -17.70 -23.85 6.83
CA GLN A 124 -18.78 -23.40 7.71
C GLN A 124 -20.08 -23.06 6.96
N MET A 125 -19.98 -22.57 5.72
CA MET A 125 -21.15 -22.32 4.87
C MET A 125 -21.74 -23.61 4.28
N ARG A 126 -20.93 -24.66 4.09
CA ARG A 126 -21.37 -25.97 3.59
C ARG A 126 -22.10 -26.78 4.66
N ASP A 127 -21.80 -26.54 5.94
CA ASP A 127 -22.37 -27.27 7.08
C ASP A 127 -23.64 -26.62 7.69
N GLN A 128 -24.17 -25.53 7.10
CA GLN A 128 -25.47 -24.98 7.53
C GLN A 128 -26.64 -25.79 6.94
N PRO A 129 -27.54 -26.37 7.76
CA PRO A 129 -28.73 -27.03 7.26
C PRO A 129 -29.71 -25.98 6.70
N HIS A 130 -30.06 -26.08 5.43
CA HIS A 130 -31.18 -25.33 4.87
C HIS A 130 -32.50 -25.77 5.54
N PRO A 131 -33.35 -24.86 6.05
CA PRO A 131 -34.70 -25.22 6.46
C PRO A 131 -35.49 -25.64 5.22
N ALA A 132 -36.09 -26.83 5.29
CA ALA A 132 -36.88 -27.42 4.21
C ALA A 132 -38.01 -26.48 3.78
N ALA A 133 -38.00 -26.08 2.51
CA ALA A 133 -39.10 -25.34 1.90
C ALA A 133 -40.36 -26.21 1.91
N GLN A 134 -41.39 -25.76 2.63
CA GLN A 134 -42.74 -26.33 2.55
C GLN A 134 -43.28 -26.12 1.12
N ARG A 135 -43.61 -27.22 0.44
CA ARG A 135 -44.39 -27.19 -0.80
C ARG A 135 -45.88 -27.11 -0.47
N PRO A 136 -46.66 -26.21 -1.07
CA PRO A 136 -48.10 -26.38 -1.16
C PRO A 136 -48.45 -27.33 -2.33
N SER A 137 -49.39 -28.21 -2.03
CA SER A 137 -50.07 -29.19 -2.89
C SER A 137 -51.15 -28.55 -3.78
N THR A 138 -51.27 -29.08 -5.02
CA THR A 138 -52.47 -29.44 -5.84
C THR A 138 -53.55 -28.35 -6.07
N ASP A 139 -54.20 -28.14 -7.22
CA ASP A 139 -54.73 -28.98 -8.32
C ASP A 139 -55.03 -28.12 -9.57
N GLY A 140 -55.13 -28.72 -10.77
CA GLY A 140 -55.84 -28.13 -11.93
C GLY A 140 -55.31 -28.48 -13.34
N GLU A 141 -55.83 -29.56 -13.94
CA GLU A 141 -55.77 -29.96 -15.38
C GLU A 141 -56.28 -28.84 -16.33
N VAL A 142 -56.06 -28.75 -17.66
CA VAL A 142 -56.07 -29.71 -18.79
C VAL A 142 -55.33 -29.12 -20.04
N ALA A 143 -54.58 -30.01 -20.71
CA ALA A 143 -54.18 -30.19 -22.14
C ALA A 143 -54.14 -29.07 -23.23
N GLY A 144 -53.10 -29.16 -24.08
CA GLY A 144 -53.16 -28.91 -25.54
C GLY A 144 -51.89 -28.29 -26.17
N GLY A 145 -51.02 -29.10 -26.81
CA GLY A 145 -49.93 -28.61 -27.70
C GLY A 145 -50.38 -28.48 -29.18
N PRO A 146 -49.48 -28.28 -30.18
CA PRO A 146 -48.02 -28.14 -30.10
C PRO A 146 -47.38 -27.01 -30.95
N ALA A 147 -46.09 -26.77 -30.66
CA ALA A 147 -44.98 -26.38 -31.55
C ALA A 147 -45.06 -25.11 -32.44
N SER A 148 -44.21 -24.12 -32.12
CA SER A 148 -43.24 -23.55 -33.08
C SER A 148 -42.28 -22.53 -32.43
N SER A 149 -40.98 -22.81 -32.60
CA SER A 149 -39.87 -21.88 -32.87
C SER A 149 -39.63 -20.62 -32.03
N GLN A 150 -38.41 -20.61 -31.47
CA GLN A 150 -37.45 -19.50 -31.34
C GLN A 150 -37.66 -18.50 -30.20
N THR A 151 -36.69 -18.57 -29.30
CA THR A 151 -36.46 -17.81 -28.06
C THR A 151 -36.00 -16.39 -28.33
N ALA A 152 -36.64 -15.43 -27.66
CA ALA A 152 -36.14 -14.09 -27.38
C ALA A 152 -35.99 -13.89 -25.87
N ASP A 153 -34.94 -13.16 -25.50
CA ASP A 153 -34.74 -12.26 -24.35
C ASP A 153 -35.14 -12.61 -22.89
N GLY A 154 -34.15 -12.38 -22.01
CA GLY A 154 -34.29 -11.88 -20.64
C GLY A 154 -33.85 -12.84 -19.51
N PRO A 155 -33.45 -12.36 -18.31
CA PRO A 155 -32.90 -11.05 -17.94
C PRO A 155 -31.66 -11.12 -16.99
N GLU A 156 -30.96 -9.99 -17.00
CA GLU A 156 -30.22 -9.32 -15.93
C GLU A 156 -30.58 -9.70 -14.48
N GLN A 157 -29.55 -10.00 -13.65
CA GLN A 157 -29.60 -9.83 -12.19
C GLN A 157 -28.19 -9.66 -11.56
N SER A 158 -27.83 -8.39 -11.38
CA SER A 158 -27.21 -7.78 -10.18
C SER A 158 -26.01 -8.47 -9.50
N ALA A 159 -24.81 -7.98 -9.85
CA ALA A 159 -23.65 -7.89 -8.97
C ALA A 159 -23.60 -6.49 -8.31
N PRO A 160 -22.94 -6.28 -7.16
CA PRO A 160 -23.24 -5.15 -6.29
C PRO A 160 -22.82 -3.82 -6.90
N GLU A 161 -23.79 -2.94 -7.13
CA GLU A 161 -23.56 -1.53 -7.42
C GLU A 161 -22.88 -0.87 -6.21
N CYS A 162 -21.68 -0.33 -6.44
CA CYS A 162 -21.09 0.66 -5.55
C CYS A 162 -21.23 2.00 -6.26
N THR A 163 -22.03 2.88 -5.67
CA THR A 163 -22.58 4.11 -6.23
C THR A 163 -21.49 5.09 -6.69
N THR A 164 -21.66 5.62 -7.90
CA THR A 164 -21.10 6.90 -8.30
C THR A 164 -21.83 8.01 -7.56
N ASP A 165 -21.43 8.29 -6.32
CA ASP A 165 -21.98 9.40 -5.56
C ASP A 165 -21.20 10.69 -5.84
N VAL A 166 -21.73 11.53 -6.73
CA VAL A 166 -21.51 12.98 -6.65
C VAL A 166 -22.43 13.48 -5.54
N LYS A 167 -21.88 13.68 -4.33
CA LYS A 167 -22.56 14.42 -3.26
C LYS A 167 -21.97 15.82 -3.10
N PRO A 168 -22.79 16.88 -3.03
CA PRO A 168 -22.33 18.23 -2.77
C PRO A 168 -21.87 18.38 -1.31
N ALA A 169 -20.98 19.36 -1.10
CA ALA A 169 -20.24 19.63 0.14
C ALA A 169 -21.12 19.67 1.40
N GLY A 170 -20.73 18.91 2.43
CA GLY A 170 -21.43 18.91 3.71
C GLY A 170 -20.95 17.93 4.78
N GLN A 171 -19.64 17.64 4.85
CA GLN A 171 -18.89 17.13 6.03
C GLN A 171 -17.46 16.89 5.54
N SER A 172 -16.46 17.58 6.11
CA SER A 172 -15.08 17.49 5.64
C SER A 172 -14.47 16.14 6.02
N ASP A 173 -14.70 15.12 5.19
CA ASP A 173 -13.85 13.94 5.17
C ASP A 173 -12.42 14.41 4.87
N ASN A 174 -11.51 14.25 5.84
CA ASN A 174 -10.11 14.68 5.73
C ASN A 174 -9.35 13.73 4.78
N VAL A 175 -9.54 13.92 3.48
CA VAL A 175 -8.91 13.15 2.41
C VAL A 175 -7.64 13.85 1.94
N PHE A 176 -6.52 13.12 1.97
CA PHE A 176 -5.25 13.57 1.40
C PHE A 176 -5.11 13.07 -0.04
N SER A 177 -4.78 13.96 -0.98
CA SER A 177 -4.74 13.64 -2.41
C SER A 177 -3.31 13.52 -2.93
N MET A 178 -3.00 12.44 -3.64
CA MET A 178 -1.78 12.27 -4.43
C MET A 178 -2.17 12.46 -5.89
N VAL A 179 -1.82 13.60 -6.48
CA VAL A 179 -2.23 13.99 -7.84
C VAL A 179 -1.04 13.80 -8.78
N LEU A 180 -1.15 12.87 -9.73
CA LEU A 180 -0.09 12.57 -10.68
C LEU A 180 -0.25 13.43 -11.93
N VAL A 181 0.74 14.26 -12.22
CA VAL A 181 0.78 15.17 -13.38
C VAL A 181 2.05 14.93 -14.19
N GLY A 182 2.08 15.29 -15.46
CA GLY A 182 3.18 14.93 -16.35
C GLY A 182 2.74 14.75 -17.79
N GLN A 183 3.70 14.64 -18.70
CA GLN A 183 3.42 14.43 -20.12
C GLN A 183 2.80 13.05 -20.42
N THR A 184 2.26 12.91 -21.62
CA THR A 184 1.83 11.64 -22.20
C THR A 184 2.98 10.64 -22.20
N ALA A 185 2.68 9.39 -21.85
CA ALA A 185 3.65 8.29 -21.73
C ALA A 185 4.76 8.49 -20.68
N SER A 186 4.67 9.48 -19.78
CA SER A 186 5.62 9.63 -18.65
C SER A 186 5.48 8.54 -17.59
N GLY A 187 4.38 7.79 -17.60
CA GLY A 187 4.12 6.65 -16.71
C GLY A 187 3.20 6.97 -15.53
N LYS A 188 2.41 8.06 -15.58
CA LYS A 188 1.44 8.45 -14.53
C LYS A 188 0.54 7.29 -14.09
N SER A 189 -0.23 6.71 -14.99
CA SER A 189 -1.16 5.61 -14.69
C SER A 189 -0.47 4.36 -14.15
N ALA A 190 0.75 4.05 -14.63
CA ALA A 190 1.55 2.96 -14.11
C ALA A 190 2.00 3.23 -12.67
N SER A 191 2.50 4.44 -12.38
CA SER A 191 2.88 4.86 -11.03
C SER A 191 1.68 4.93 -10.09
N ALA A 192 0.53 5.42 -10.55
CA ALA A 192 -0.72 5.43 -9.79
C ALA A 192 -1.14 4.00 -9.41
N ASN A 193 -1.07 3.05 -10.35
CA ASN A 193 -1.31 1.64 -10.08
C ASN A 193 -0.30 1.04 -9.10
N THR A 194 0.99 1.39 -9.20
CA THR A 194 2.03 0.96 -8.26
C THR A 194 1.71 1.46 -6.86
N ILE A 195 1.43 2.75 -6.68
CA ILE A 195 1.06 3.36 -5.38
C ILE A 195 -0.20 2.68 -4.84
N LEU A 196 -1.25 2.58 -5.65
CA LEU A 196 -2.53 2.03 -5.27
C LEU A 196 -2.43 0.55 -4.86
N SER A 197 -1.72 -0.26 -5.64
CA SER A 197 -1.52 -1.69 -5.35
C SER A 197 -0.71 -1.90 -4.07
N THR A 198 0.21 -0.98 -3.80
CA THR A 198 1.13 -1.02 -2.67
C THR A 198 0.42 -0.60 -1.37
N LEU A 199 -0.32 0.51 -1.40
CA LEU A 199 -1.10 1.00 -0.25
C LEU A 199 -2.37 0.18 0.03
N SER A 200 -2.84 -0.60 -0.94
CA SER A 200 -3.99 -1.48 -0.79
C SER A 200 -3.62 -2.74 -0.02
N TYR A 201 -3.95 -2.78 1.27
CA TYR A 201 -3.76 -3.94 2.15
C TYR A 201 -4.20 -5.28 1.55
N TYR A 202 -5.35 -5.33 0.86
CA TYR A 202 -5.90 -6.56 0.28
C TYR A 202 -5.54 -6.81 -1.19
N LYS A 203 -4.64 -6.01 -1.78
CA LYS A 203 -4.34 -6.02 -3.24
C LYS A 203 -5.59 -6.00 -4.15
N LEU A 204 -6.69 -5.42 -3.66
CA LEU A 204 -8.01 -5.36 -4.35
C LEU A 204 -8.01 -4.45 -5.59
N TYR A 205 -6.96 -3.65 -5.76
CA TYR A 205 -6.92 -2.56 -6.74
C TYR A 205 -5.82 -2.74 -7.78
N LYS A 206 -5.62 -3.97 -8.27
CA LYS A 206 -4.66 -4.23 -9.33
C LYS A 206 -5.18 -3.67 -10.67
N HIS A 207 -4.39 -2.84 -11.36
CA HIS A 207 -4.67 -2.29 -12.69
C HIS A 207 -5.98 -1.48 -12.76
N ARG A 208 -6.22 -0.56 -11.82
CA ARG A 208 -7.40 0.30 -11.84
C ARG A 208 -7.32 1.43 -12.85
N PHE A 209 -6.12 1.97 -13.05
CA PHE A 209 -5.88 2.96 -14.09
C PHE A 209 -5.42 2.24 -15.35
N LYS A 210 -6.03 2.54 -16.50
CA LYS A 210 -5.63 1.94 -17.77
C LYS A 210 -4.23 2.43 -18.14
N SER A 211 -3.27 1.51 -18.26
CA SER A 211 -1.87 1.84 -18.55
C SER A 211 -1.39 0.99 -19.73
N GLU A 212 -1.26 1.62 -20.90
CA GLU A 212 -0.81 0.97 -22.14
C GLU A 212 0.31 1.79 -22.78
N LEU A 213 1.29 1.12 -23.39
CA LEU A 213 2.33 1.78 -24.19
C LEU A 213 1.74 2.17 -25.55
N LYS A 214 1.21 3.38 -25.63
CA LYS A 214 0.68 3.98 -26.88
C LYS A 214 1.27 5.36 -27.10
N SER A 215 1.41 5.75 -28.37
CA SER A 215 1.86 7.09 -28.77
C SER A 215 0.76 8.16 -28.63
N VAL A 216 -0.48 7.75 -28.39
CA VAL A 216 -1.63 8.61 -28.13
C VAL A 216 -2.01 8.59 -26.65
N PRO A 217 -2.58 9.68 -26.10
CA PRO A 217 -3.06 9.71 -24.72
C PRO A 217 -4.08 8.60 -24.45
N VAL A 218 -3.79 7.75 -23.46
CA VAL A 218 -4.72 6.70 -22.99
C VAL A 218 -5.67 7.26 -21.93
N THR A 219 -5.15 8.13 -21.06
CA THR A 219 -5.90 8.87 -20.05
C THR A 219 -6.29 10.22 -20.64
N THR A 220 -7.58 10.43 -20.89
CA THR A 220 -8.13 11.68 -21.42
C THR A 220 -8.93 12.47 -20.38
N ARG A 221 -9.16 11.88 -19.19
CA ARG A 221 -9.90 12.50 -18.08
C ARG A 221 -9.24 12.20 -16.74
N CYS A 222 -9.45 13.06 -15.75
CA CYS A 222 -9.00 12.81 -14.39
C CYS A 222 -9.76 11.64 -13.76
N GLU A 223 -9.04 10.60 -13.33
CA GLU A 223 -9.60 9.45 -12.63
C GLU A 223 -9.09 9.40 -11.21
N ALA A 224 -9.96 9.11 -10.23
CA ALA A 224 -9.59 9.10 -8.82
C ALA A 224 -10.02 7.80 -8.13
N VAL A 225 -9.12 7.24 -7.32
CA VAL A 225 -9.41 6.10 -6.43
C VAL A 225 -9.09 6.50 -5.00
N THR A 226 -10.04 6.31 -4.09
CA THR A 226 -9.84 6.58 -2.66
C THR A 226 -9.72 5.28 -1.88
N LEU A 227 -8.72 5.20 -1.00
CA LEU A 227 -8.51 4.10 -0.08
C LEU A 227 -8.12 4.61 1.31
N LYS A 228 -8.07 3.72 2.29
CA LYS A 228 -7.57 4.03 3.63
C LYS A 228 -6.25 3.32 3.86
N ALA A 229 -5.20 4.08 4.16
CA ALA A 229 -3.88 3.55 4.52
C ALA A 229 -3.27 4.40 5.64
N PHE A 230 -2.56 3.77 6.56
CA PHE A 230 -1.98 4.41 7.76
C PHE A 230 -3.00 5.19 8.59
N GLY A 231 -4.27 4.77 8.53
CA GLY A 231 -5.39 5.46 9.18
C GLY A 231 -5.85 6.76 8.52
N VAL A 232 -5.34 7.11 7.34
CA VAL A 232 -5.67 8.30 6.56
C VAL A 232 -6.47 7.89 5.31
N LYS A 233 -7.48 8.66 4.92
CA LYS A 233 -8.13 8.50 3.61
C LYS A 233 -7.22 9.13 2.55
N ILE A 234 -6.68 8.32 1.66
CA ILE A 234 -5.79 8.75 0.58
C ILE A 234 -6.55 8.62 -0.74
N ARG A 235 -6.54 9.67 -1.54
CA ARG A 235 -7.08 9.69 -2.90
C ARG A 235 -5.92 9.77 -3.89
N ILE A 236 -5.81 8.79 -4.78
CA ILE A 236 -4.83 8.76 -5.86
C ILE A 236 -5.54 9.23 -7.11
N VAL A 237 -5.01 10.25 -7.77
CA VAL A 237 -5.60 10.87 -8.96
C VAL A 237 -4.64 10.72 -10.13
N ASP A 238 -5.05 9.96 -11.14
CA ASP A 238 -4.39 9.92 -12.44
C ASP A 238 -4.98 11.02 -13.32
N THR A 239 -4.14 11.79 -13.99
CA THR A 239 -4.59 12.92 -14.83
C THR A 239 -4.23 12.70 -16.29
N PRO A 240 -4.95 13.34 -17.23
CA PRO A 240 -4.46 13.47 -18.59
C PRO A 240 -3.20 14.35 -18.63
N ASP A 241 -2.57 14.39 -19.80
CA ASP A 241 -1.59 15.41 -20.14
C ASP A 241 -2.34 16.69 -20.59
N PHE A 242 -2.58 17.60 -19.64
CA PHE A 242 -3.45 18.78 -19.86
C PHE A 242 -3.04 19.66 -21.04
N PHE A 243 -1.76 19.62 -21.41
CA PHE A 243 -1.14 20.50 -22.40
C PHE A 243 -0.92 19.80 -23.76
N HIS A 244 -1.39 18.56 -23.90
CA HIS A 244 -1.26 17.81 -25.15
C HIS A 244 -2.40 18.13 -26.11
N ASP A 245 -2.09 18.46 -27.37
CA ASP A 245 -3.07 18.86 -28.41
C ASP A 245 -4.21 17.85 -28.66
N GLN A 246 -3.97 16.59 -28.33
CA GLN A 246 -4.92 15.47 -28.50
C GLN A 246 -5.82 15.25 -27.27
N VAL A 247 -5.66 16.01 -26.19
CA VAL A 247 -6.56 15.98 -25.04
C VAL A 247 -7.66 17.00 -25.27
N GLU A 248 -8.80 16.54 -25.76
CA GLU A 248 -10.00 17.36 -25.90
C GLU A 248 -10.40 17.93 -24.53
N ASN A 249 -10.65 19.25 -24.47
CA ASN A 249 -11.03 19.97 -23.25
C ASN A 249 -10.00 19.94 -22.11
N GLY A 250 -8.69 20.04 -22.41
CA GLY A 250 -7.62 20.11 -21.40
C GLY A 250 -7.87 21.13 -20.26
N GLU A 251 -8.44 22.29 -20.56
CA GLU A 251 -8.85 23.29 -19.54
C GLU A 251 -9.94 22.79 -18.58
N ALA A 252 -10.92 22.02 -19.06
CA ALA A 252 -11.95 21.45 -18.21
C ALA A 252 -11.39 20.37 -17.28
N GLU A 253 -10.44 19.57 -17.78
CA GLU A 253 -9.75 18.55 -16.99
C GLU A 253 -8.77 19.18 -15.98
N LEU A 254 -8.12 20.29 -16.33
CA LEU A 254 -7.33 21.07 -15.40
C LEU A 254 -8.21 21.62 -14.27
N GLU A 255 -9.40 22.15 -14.57
CA GLU A 255 -10.35 22.60 -13.54
C GLU A 255 -10.87 21.42 -12.70
N ALA A 256 -11.04 20.23 -13.28
CA ALA A 256 -11.31 19.02 -12.51
C ALA A 256 -10.14 18.64 -11.59
N CYS A 257 -8.90 18.76 -12.06
CA CYS A 257 -7.68 18.52 -11.28
C CYS A 257 -7.56 19.48 -10.09
N ARG A 258 -7.93 20.75 -10.25
CA ARG A 258 -7.95 21.76 -9.15
C ARG A 258 -8.82 21.33 -7.97
N ARG A 259 -9.94 20.63 -8.22
CA ARG A 259 -10.82 20.08 -7.16
C ARG A 259 -10.13 19.01 -6.31
N TYR A 260 -9.11 18.35 -6.86
CA TYR A 260 -8.32 17.35 -6.15
C TYR A 260 -7.03 17.91 -5.53
N CYS A 261 -6.56 19.06 -6.01
CA CYS A 261 -5.25 19.64 -5.69
C CYS A 261 -5.34 20.78 -4.67
N HIS A 262 -6.03 20.56 -3.54
CA HIS A 262 -6.14 21.56 -2.48
C HIS A 262 -4.79 21.71 -1.73
N PRO A 263 -4.19 22.92 -1.63
CA PRO A 263 -2.80 23.11 -1.17
C PRO A 263 -2.44 22.42 0.16
N GLU A 264 -3.35 22.46 1.13
CA GLU A 264 -3.14 21.86 2.46
C GLU A 264 -3.33 20.33 2.51
N ARG A 265 -3.95 19.74 1.50
CA ARG A 265 -4.38 18.33 1.52
C ARG A 265 -4.02 17.60 0.23
N CYS A 266 -2.98 18.06 -0.47
CA CYS A 266 -2.44 17.34 -1.60
C CYS A 266 -0.92 17.32 -1.64
N VAL A 267 -0.40 16.31 -2.31
CA VAL A 267 0.93 16.30 -2.91
C VAL A 267 0.75 16.18 -4.42
N VAL A 268 1.56 16.93 -5.17
CA VAL A 268 1.66 16.82 -6.63
C VAL A 268 2.83 15.90 -6.94
N LEU A 269 2.59 14.85 -7.71
CA LEU A 269 3.62 13.95 -8.21
C LEU A 269 3.90 14.32 -9.66
N LEU A 270 5.00 15.05 -9.90
CA LEU A 270 5.41 15.40 -11.25
C LEU A 270 6.15 14.20 -11.85
N VAL A 271 5.45 13.46 -12.69
CA VAL A 271 5.88 12.19 -13.25
C VAL A 271 6.61 12.41 -14.57
N MET A 272 7.87 11.97 -14.61
CA MET A 272 8.77 12.09 -15.77
C MET A 272 9.42 10.74 -16.05
N ARG A 273 9.84 10.51 -17.30
CA ARG A 273 10.57 9.28 -17.66
C ARG A 273 12.08 9.49 -17.49
N ALA A 274 12.75 8.61 -16.73
CA ALA A 274 14.21 8.62 -16.67
C ALA A 274 14.84 8.43 -18.07
N GLY A 275 15.92 9.15 -18.32
CA GLY A 275 16.61 9.21 -19.63
C GLY A 275 16.01 10.21 -20.62
N ARG A 276 14.88 10.87 -20.29
CA ARG A 276 14.23 11.86 -21.17
C ARG A 276 13.90 13.12 -20.37
N PHE A 277 14.47 14.25 -20.78
CA PHE A 277 14.07 15.56 -20.28
C PHE A 277 13.79 16.51 -21.43
N THR A 278 12.52 16.61 -21.78
CA THR A 278 12.00 17.35 -22.94
C THR A 278 11.82 18.82 -22.65
N ASP A 279 11.74 19.65 -23.69
CA ASP A 279 11.44 21.08 -23.56
C ASP A 279 10.10 21.31 -22.84
N GLY A 280 9.08 20.50 -23.13
CA GLY A 280 7.79 20.60 -22.43
C GLY A 280 7.86 20.19 -20.96
N GLU A 281 8.82 19.36 -20.53
CA GLU A 281 9.01 19.04 -19.10
C GLU A 281 9.74 20.19 -18.37
N ARG A 282 10.46 21.07 -19.09
CA ARG A 282 11.18 22.20 -18.50
C ARG A 282 10.26 23.33 -18.04
N THR A 283 9.13 23.51 -18.70
CA THR A 283 8.16 24.59 -18.40
C THR A 283 6.95 24.10 -17.63
N LEU A 284 6.74 22.77 -17.56
CA LEU A 284 5.55 22.16 -16.97
C LEU A 284 5.30 22.57 -15.52
N LEU A 285 6.36 22.74 -14.71
CA LEU A 285 6.20 23.15 -13.32
C LEU A 285 5.68 24.59 -13.21
N GLU A 286 6.26 25.51 -13.98
CA GLU A 286 5.82 26.91 -14.03
C GLU A 286 4.40 27.05 -14.60
N GLU A 287 4.09 26.35 -15.69
CA GLU A 287 2.75 26.33 -16.29
C GLU A 287 1.70 25.81 -15.32
N LEU A 288 2.03 24.75 -14.56
CA LEU A 288 1.13 24.18 -13.56
C LEU A 288 0.86 25.17 -12.41
N GLU A 289 1.85 25.95 -11.98
CA GLU A 289 1.66 26.97 -10.94
C GLU A 289 0.75 28.10 -11.39
N GLU A 290 0.97 28.61 -12.60
CA GLU A 290 0.13 29.64 -13.21
C GLU A 290 -1.33 29.17 -13.28
N LYS A 291 -1.55 27.96 -13.80
CA LYS A 291 -2.87 27.37 -13.99
C LYS A 291 -3.57 27.00 -12.68
N MET A 292 -2.84 26.49 -11.70
CA MET A 292 -3.40 26.13 -10.40
C MET A 292 -3.71 27.38 -9.55
N GLY A 293 -2.97 28.47 -9.76
CA GLY A 293 -3.10 29.73 -9.04
C GLY A 293 -2.45 29.71 -7.65
N TRP A 294 -1.55 28.76 -7.40
CA TRP A 294 -0.77 28.67 -6.17
C TRP A 294 0.58 28.01 -6.43
N ARG A 295 1.50 28.16 -5.48
CA ARG A 295 2.88 27.69 -5.57
C ARG A 295 2.97 26.15 -5.40
N VAL A 296 2.59 25.41 -6.45
CA VAL A 296 2.54 23.94 -6.42
C VAL A 296 3.88 23.30 -6.09
N ARG A 297 5.01 23.93 -6.46
CA ARG A 297 6.36 23.37 -6.23
C ARG A 297 6.65 23.07 -4.78
N ASP A 298 6.03 23.79 -3.83
CA ASP A 298 6.17 23.57 -2.39
C ASP A 298 5.53 22.25 -1.92
N LYS A 299 4.61 21.70 -2.73
CA LYS A 299 3.93 20.41 -2.52
C LYS A 299 4.27 19.37 -3.59
N THR A 300 5.27 19.63 -4.44
CA THR A 300 5.66 18.71 -5.52
C THR A 300 6.76 17.74 -5.10
N VAL A 301 6.61 16.48 -5.49
CA VAL A 301 7.67 15.45 -5.51
C VAL A 301 7.91 15.07 -6.98
N ILE A 302 9.16 15.08 -7.43
CA ILE A 302 9.56 14.58 -8.75
C ILE A 302 9.56 13.04 -8.70
N LEU A 303 8.82 12.40 -9.60
CA LEU A 303 8.75 10.94 -9.70
C LEU A 303 9.29 10.50 -11.05
N LEU A 304 10.51 9.96 -11.04
CA LEU A 304 11.17 9.42 -12.23
C LEU A 304 10.71 7.97 -12.46
N THR A 305 10.09 7.68 -13.59
CA THR A 305 9.73 6.31 -13.99
C THR A 305 10.82 5.66 -14.82
N HIS A 306 10.68 4.37 -15.10
CA HIS A 306 11.66 3.60 -15.86
C HIS A 306 13.03 3.55 -15.17
N GLY A 307 13.05 3.46 -13.83
CA GLY A 307 14.29 3.25 -13.08
C GLY A 307 15.04 1.96 -13.45
N ASP A 308 14.40 1.04 -14.19
CA ASP A 308 15.06 -0.15 -14.75
C ASP A 308 16.01 0.20 -15.91
N ASP A 309 15.79 1.35 -16.57
CA ASP A 309 16.64 1.83 -17.66
C ASP A 309 17.88 2.58 -17.14
N LEU A 310 17.95 2.85 -15.83
CA LEU A 310 19.14 3.43 -15.20
C LEU A 310 20.24 2.37 -15.07
N PRO A 311 21.53 2.73 -15.29
CA PRO A 311 22.65 1.82 -15.05
C PRO A 311 22.61 1.26 -13.61
N ALA A 312 22.95 -0.02 -13.44
CA ALA A 312 22.83 -0.72 -12.15
C ALA A 312 23.69 -0.10 -11.02
N ASP A 313 24.73 0.64 -11.38
CA ASP A 313 25.66 1.37 -10.52
C ASP A 313 25.30 2.86 -10.34
N CYS A 314 24.29 3.35 -11.06
CA CYS A 314 23.83 4.73 -10.98
C CYS A 314 22.68 4.84 -9.97
N ASP A 315 22.98 5.42 -8.81
CA ASP A 315 21.94 5.79 -7.86
C ASP A 315 21.14 7.03 -8.31
N GLN A 316 20.02 7.30 -7.65
CA GLN A 316 19.16 8.44 -7.97
C GLN A 316 19.91 9.77 -7.97
N ASP A 317 20.78 9.99 -6.98
CA ASP A 317 21.45 11.27 -6.79
C ASP A 317 22.50 11.47 -7.88
N GLN A 318 23.22 10.43 -8.28
CA GLN A 318 24.13 10.43 -9.42
C GLN A 318 23.39 10.76 -10.72
N TYR A 319 22.24 10.13 -10.96
CA TYR A 319 21.44 10.37 -12.15
C TYR A 319 20.95 11.83 -12.22
N VAL A 320 20.37 12.34 -11.13
CA VAL A 320 19.89 13.73 -11.04
C VAL A 320 21.05 14.70 -11.20
N ASN A 321 22.18 14.48 -10.53
CA ASN A 321 23.33 15.37 -10.59
C ASN A 321 24.04 15.39 -11.94
N GLY A 322 23.90 14.32 -12.74
CA GLY A 322 24.42 14.23 -14.10
C GLY A 322 23.69 15.14 -15.11
N GLN A 323 22.51 15.66 -14.78
CA GLN A 323 21.70 16.49 -15.68
C GLN A 323 21.37 17.82 -15.01
N LYS A 324 22.00 18.92 -15.48
CA LYS A 324 21.89 20.24 -14.85
C LYS A 324 20.43 20.67 -14.68
N GLU A 325 19.65 20.56 -15.75
CA GLU A 325 18.29 21.09 -15.76
C GLU A 325 17.33 20.25 -14.90
N LEU A 326 17.53 18.93 -14.84
CA LEU A 326 16.81 18.05 -13.92
C LEU A 326 17.17 18.35 -12.46
N ARG A 327 18.46 18.55 -12.17
CA ARG A 327 18.91 18.96 -10.83
C ARG A 327 18.28 20.29 -10.42
N ASP A 328 18.24 21.27 -11.31
CA ASP A 328 17.63 22.56 -11.05
C ASP A 328 16.11 22.42 -10.76
N LEU A 329 15.41 21.53 -11.49
CA LEU A 329 14.00 21.21 -11.24
C LEU A 329 13.78 20.53 -9.87
N VAL A 330 14.62 19.55 -9.53
CA VAL A 330 14.58 18.85 -8.23
C VAL A 330 14.86 19.82 -7.09
N PHE A 331 15.83 20.73 -7.26
CA PHE A 331 16.15 21.78 -6.29
C PHE A 331 14.98 22.75 -6.07
N LYS A 332 14.28 23.17 -7.14
CA LYS A 332 13.04 23.98 -7.03
C LYS A 332 11.95 23.29 -6.20
N CYS A 333 11.98 21.96 -6.13
CA CYS A 333 11.07 21.13 -5.35
C CYS A 333 11.69 20.67 -4.00
N SER A 334 12.69 21.37 -3.47
CA SER A 334 13.34 21.07 -2.18
C SER A 334 13.95 19.67 -2.10
N ASP A 335 14.62 19.23 -3.17
CA ASP A 335 15.32 17.94 -3.27
C ASP A 335 14.40 16.71 -3.08
N ARG A 336 13.11 16.89 -3.39
CA ARG A 336 12.10 15.83 -3.38
C ARG A 336 12.07 15.13 -4.72
N CYS A 337 12.82 14.03 -4.81
CA CYS A 337 12.84 13.12 -5.95
C CYS A 337 12.72 11.67 -5.47
N VAL A 338 12.02 10.84 -6.23
CA VAL A 338 11.97 9.38 -6.09
C VAL A 338 12.05 8.70 -7.46
N VAL A 339 12.61 7.50 -7.51
CA VAL A 339 12.68 6.67 -8.73
C VAL A 339 11.76 5.46 -8.60
N PHE A 340 10.88 5.28 -9.58
CA PHE A 340 9.93 4.18 -9.66
C PHE A 340 10.34 3.17 -10.73
N LYS A 341 10.28 1.90 -10.32
CA LYS A 341 10.34 0.72 -11.18
C LYS A 341 8.94 0.13 -11.20
N ASN A 342 8.09 0.58 -12.12
CA ASN A 342 6.68 0.19 -12.18
C ASN A 342 6.47 -1.30 -12.55
N THR A 343 7.50 -1.96 -13.04
CA THR A 343 7.55 -3.43 -13.22
C THR A 343 7.79 -4.16 -11.90
N SER A 344 8.42 -3.48 -10.93
CA SER A 344 8.77 -4.00 -9.62
C SER A 344 7.58 -3.90 -8.67
N LYS A 345 7.35 -4.99 -7.94
CA LYS A 345 6.41 -5.03 -6.83
C LYS A 345 7.06 -4.62 -5.51
N ASN A 346 8.27 -4.05 -5.55
CA ASN A 346 8.96 -3.60 -4.36
C ASN A 346 8.17 -2.44 -3.73
N PRO A 347 7.59 -2.64 -2.54
CA PRO A 347 6.82 -1.61 -1.86
C PRO A 347 7.66 -0.42 -1.37
N GLN A 348 8.99 -0.56 -1.25
CA GLN A 348 9.88 0.49 -0.76
C GLN A 348 9.81 1.77 -1.55
N GLN A 349 9.64 1.70 -2.87
CA GLN A 349 9.54 2.90 -3.72
C GLN A 349 8.38 3.79 -3.27
N VAL A 350 7.27 3.20 -2.80
CA VAL A 350 6.11 3.94 -2.30
C VAL A 350 6.36 4.45 -0.87
N MET A 351 7.11 3.72 -0.06
CA MET A 351 7.52 4.20 1.26
C MET A 351 8.47 5.39 1.16
N GLU A 352 9.44 5.33 0.26
CA GLU A 352 10.34 6.44 -0.05
C GLU A 352 9.54 7.64 -0.58
N LEU A 353 8.56 7.40 -1.47
CA LEU A 353 7.65 8.45 -1.89
C LEU A 353 6.96 9.12 -0.70
N ILE A 354 6.38 8.35 0.23
CA ILE A 354 5.68 8.91 1.39
C ILE A 354 6.62 9.74 2.27
N THR A 355 7.86 9.30 2.49
CA THR A 355 8.81 10.06 3.31
C THR A 355 9.32 11.33 2.63
N LYS A 356 9.26 11.41 1.29
CA LYS A 356 9.54 12.62 0.51
C LYS A 356 8.36 13.61 0.48
N ILE A 357 7.14 13.21 0.88
CA ILE A 357 5.99 14.12 0.94
C ILE A 357 6.23 15.22 1.98
N PRO A 358 5.98 16.51 1.64
CA PRO A 358 6.06 17.61 2.61
C PRO A 358 5.14 17.38 3.81
N ASP A 359 5.66 17.60 5.02
CA ASP A 359 4.91 17.38 6.27
C ASP A 359 4.38 15.94 6.45
N TYR A 360 4.98 14.91 5.81
CA TYR A 360 4.48 13.53 5.90
C TYR A 360 4.28 13.05 7.34
N LYS A 361 5.10 13.53 8.29
CA LYS A 361 4.97 13.18 9.72
C LYS A 361 3.66 13.67 10.34
N LYS A 362 3.17 14.83 9.90
CA LYS A 362 1.88 15.39 10.33
C LYS A 362 0.72 14.73 9.59
N ILE A 363 0.91 14.42 8.31
CA ILE A 363 -0.13 13.81 7.46
C ILE A 363 -0.36 12.35 7.85
N PHE A 364 0.71 11.59 8.11
CA PHE A 364 0.70 10.16 8.44
C PHE A 364 1.23 9.89 9.85
N PRO A 365 0.61 10.42 10.91
CA PRO A 365 1.15 10.33 12.28
C PRO A 365 1.22 8.88 12.78
N LYS A 366 0.31 8.00 12.31
CA LYS A 366 0.36 6.57 12.65
C LYS A 366 1.53 5.84 12.00
N LEU A 367 1.92 6.26 10.80
CA LEU A 367 3.13 5.75 10.15
C LEU A 367 4.36 6.23 10.92
N THR A 368 4.44 7.53 11.25
CA THR A 368 5.56 8.08 12.04
C THR A 368 5.72 7.40 13.40
N ASN A 369 4.61 7.17 14.10
CA ASN A 369 4.62 6.45 15.37
C ASN A 369 5.02 4.98 15.20
N ALA A 370 4.64 4.32 14.11
CA ALA A 370 5.07 2.95 13.82
C ALA A 370 6.58 2.90 13.59
N ILE A 371 7.12 3.85 12.81
CA ILE A 371 8.56 4.00 12.57
C ILE A 371 9.31 4.24 13.88
N SER A 372 8.80 5.11 14.77
CA SER A 372 9.49 5.44 16.03
C SER A 372 9.44 4.32 17.07
N LYS A 373 8.33 3.56 17.15
CA LYS A 373 8.16 2.47 18.12
C LYS A 373 8.89 1.20 17.72
N SER A 374 9.10 1.00 16.42
CA SER A 374 9.80 -0.18 15.92
C SER A 374 10.77 0.22 14.80
N PRO A 375 11.84 0.97 15.12
CA PRO A 375 12.83 1.39 14.12
C PRO A 375 13.43 0.19 13.39
N LEU A 376 13.61 -0.94 14.09
CA LEU A 376 14.11 -2.19 13.52
C LEU A 376 13.15 -2.81 12.50
N LEU A 377 11.83 -2.77 12.76
CA LEU A 377 10.81 -3.27 11.84
C LEU A 377 10.73 -2.42 10.56
N PHE A 378 11.06 -1.12 10.67
CA PHE A 378 11.17 -0.21 9.54
C PHE A 378 12.51 -0.31 8.81
N MET A 379 13.63 -0.50 9.53
CA MET A 379 14.94 -0.73 8.93
C MET A 379 15.00 -2.05 8.14
N MET A 380 14.18 -3.04 8.51
CA MET A 380 14.02 -4.27 7.71
C MET A 380 13.14 -4.06 6.47
N ALA A 381 12.35 -2.98 6.44
CA ALA A 381 11.57 -2.58 5.27
C ALA A 381 12.39 -1.76 4.26
N THR A 382 13.60 -1.31 4.59
CA THR A 382 14.58 -0.67 3.70
C THR A 382 15.70 -1.65 3.35
N PRO A 383 16.25 -1.66 2.12
CA PRO A 383 17.44 -2.46 1.87
C PRO A 383 18.61 -1.75 2.55
N PHE A 384 19.35 -2.48 3.38
CA PHE A 384 20.70 -2.04 3.78
C PHE A 384 21.68 -2.27 2.64
#